data_AF-A0A2S0JNJ3-F1
#
_entry.id   AF-A0A2S0JNJ3-F1
#
_cell.length_a   1.000
_cell.length_b   1.000
_cell.length_c   1.000
_cell.angle_alpha   90.00
_cell.angle_beta   90.00
_cell.angle_gamma   90.00
#
_symmetry.space_group_name_H-M   'P 1'
#
loop_
_entity.id
_entity.type
_entity.pdbx_description
1 polymer ?
#
loop_
_entity_poly.entity_id
_entity_poly.type
_entity_poly.pdbx_seq_one_letter_code
_entity_poly.pdbx_strand_id
1 'polypeptide(L)'
;MLMDFATAFLLTIPLLFLHFKSNYMKHCKWQFFSSIGLLNFLTIYYVISFGDIFWVVLIWQLVFIWSISIVYYWYLSKQDYHSDYYWGLRKKHFLWIGTLTIISIFMVFIGMYGANTKVIAFHQQVMQDFENSPNRQLYLIEHTINPATLLDLSDQIEKVRGGQVRALTFPWRSKVIVTIGNREQKEFTYVRLYDGWKLDGIYRESYTMDVDRSTEND
;
A
#
# COMPACT_ATOMS: atom_id res chain seq x y z
N MET A 1 -0.21 -7.45 -7.71
CA MET A 1 -1.32 -7.62 -8.66
C MET A 1 -2.68 -7.64 -7.96
N LEU A 2 -3.01 -8.65 -7.13
CA LEU A 2 -4.30 -8.73 -6.43
C LEU A 2 -4.55 -7.52 -5.50
N MET A 3 -3.56 -7.19 -4.66
CA MET A 3 -3.59 -6.01 -3.78
C MET A 3 -3.80 -4.72 -4.59
N ASP A 4 -3.04 -4.54 -5.66
CA ASP A 4 -3.06 -3.32 -6.49
C ASP A 4 -4.41 -3.11 -7.16
N PHE A 5 -4.99 -4.19 -7.69
CA PHE A 5 -6.33 -4.20 -8.27
C PHE A 5 -7.37 -3.80 -7.21
N ALA A 6 -7.31 -4.43 -6.03
CA ALA A 6 -8.25 -4.16 -4.95
C ALA A 6 -8.11 -2.71 -4.42
N THR A 7 -6.89 -2.20 -4.27
CA THR A 7 -6.65 -0.80 -3.88
C THR A 7 -7.17 0.18 -4.93
N ALA A 8 -6.91 -0.06 -6.22
CA ALA A 8 -7.43 0.77 -7.30
C ALA A 8 -8.97 0.76 -7.35
N PHE A 9 -9.59 -0.39 -7.12
CA PHE A 9 -11.03 -0.53 -7.05
C PHE A 9 -11.62 0.26 -5.87
N LEU A 10 -11.05 0.11 -4.66
CA LEU A 10 -11.50 0.81 -3.46
C LEU A 10 -11.48 2.34 -3.63
N LEU A 11 -10.42 2.86 -4.27
CA LEU A 11 -10.29 4.30 -4.53
C LEU A 11 -11.27 4.81 -5.58
N THR A 12 -11.83 3.93 -6.41
CA THR A 12 -12.80 4.26 -7.47
C THR A 12 -14.27 4.19 -7.00
N ILE A 13 -14.53 3.70 -5.78
CA ILE A 13 -15.87 3.55 -5.19
C ILE A 13 -16.75 4.82 -5.29
N PRO A 14 -16.27 6.04 -5.01
CA PRO A 14 -17.10 7.23 -5.08
C PRO A 14 -17.69 7.48 -6.47
N LEU A 15 -16.92 7.22 -7.52
CA LEU A 15 -17.37 7.36 -8.92
C LEU A 15 -18.38 6.26 -9.29
N LEU A 16 -18.24 5.07 -8.71
CA LEU A 16 -19.20 3.98 -8.81
C LEU A 16 -20.56 4.37 -8.19
N PHE A 17 -20.56 5.01 -7.03
CA PHE A 17 -21.78 5.56 -6.42
C PHE A 17 -22.43 6.63 -7.31
N LEU A 18 -21.65 7.53 -7.90
CA LEU A 18 -22.16 8.53 -8.83
C LEU A 18 -22.75 7.92 -10.10
N HIS A 19 -22.08 6.92 -10.67
CA HIS A 19 -22.58 6.18 -11.83
C HIS A 19 -23.97 5.59 -11.55
N PHE A 20 -24.12 4.81 -10.48
CA PHE A 20 -25.42 4.23 -10.14
C PHE A 20 -26.47 5.29 -9.81
N LYS A 21 -26.09 6.36 -9.10
CA LYS A 21 -27.01 7.45 -8.78
C LYS A 21 -27.50 8.17 -10.05
N SER A 22 -26.61 8.36 -11.03
CA SER A 22 -26.93 9.02 -12.30
C SER A 22 -27.87 8.20 -13.19
N ASN A 23 -27.87 6.87 -13.08
CA ASN A 23 -28.80 5.99 -13.81
C ASN A 23 -30.28 6.25 -13.46
N TYR A 24 -30.55 6.90 -12.34
CA TYR A 24 -31.90 7.22 -11.88
C TYR A 24 -32.37 8.61 -12.30
N MET A 25 -31.56 9.38 -13.03
CA MET A 25 -31.88 10.74 -13.42
C MET A 25 -32.01 10.87 -14.93
N LYS A 26 -33.15 11.39 -15.39
CA LYS A 26 -33.49 11.54 -16.83
C LYS A 26 -32.49 12.38 -17.64
N HIS A 27 -31.69 13.24 -16.99
CA HIS A 27 -30.79 14.20 -17.67
C HIS A 27 -29.31 14.04 -17.31
N CYS A 28 -28.92 12.97 -16.60
CA CYS A 28 -27.53 12.78 -16.18
C CYS A 28 -26.79 11.81 -17.11
N LYS A 29 -25.57 12.18 -17.56
CA LYS A 29 -24.75 11.36 -18.47
C LYS A 29 -24.01 10.27 -17.72
N TRP A 30 -24.70 9.18 -17.39
CA TRP A 30 -24.12 8.01 -16.69
C TRP A 30 -22.85 7.43 -17.35
N GLN A 31 -22.75 7.52 -18.68
CA GLN A 31 -21.58 7.14 -19.47
C GLN A 31 -20.33 7.94 -19.07
N PHE A 32 -20.47 9.22 -18.72
CA PHE A 32 -19.36 10.07 -18.30
C PHE A 32 -18.72 9.57 -17.01
N PHE A 33 -19.53 9.20 -16.01
CA PHE A 33 -19.04 8.62 -14.76
C PHE A 33 -18.42 7.24 -14.95
N SER A 34 -18.92 6.44 -15.91
CA SER A 34 -18.32 5.16 -16.25
C SER A 34 -16.95 5.34 -16.91
N SER A 35 -16.82 6.22 -17.90
CA SER A 35 -15.55 6.51 -18.58
C SER A 35 -14.51 7.11 -17.64
N ILE A 36 -14.90 8.07 -16.80
CA ILE A 36 -14.00 8.65 -15.78
C ILE A 36 -13.65 7.61 -14.72
N GLY A 37 -14.60 6.80 -14.27
CA GLY A 37 -14.34 5.72 -13.32
C GLY A 37 -13.32 4.71 -13.85
N LEU A 38 -13.47 4.28 -15.10
CA LEU A 38 -12.53 3.36 -15.73
C LEU A 38 -11.14 3.99 -15.94
N LEU A 39 -11.08 5.23 -16.42
CA LEU A 39 -9.82 5.95 -16.55
C LEU A 39 -9.12 6.10 -15.19
N ASN A 40 -9.87 6.51 -14.16
CA ASN A 40 -9.37 6.65 -12.79
C ASN A 40 -8.82 5.33 -12.27
N PHE A 41 -9.56 4.24 -12.44
CA PHE A 41 -9.12 2.90 -12.06
C PHE A 41 -7.80 2.51 -12.74
N LEU A 42 -7.72 2.67 -14.07
CA LEU A 42 -6.53 2.32 -14.84
C LEU A 42 -5.32 3.17 -14.45
N THR A 43 -5.52 4.48 -14.25
CA THR A 43 -4.45 5.39 -13.80
C THR A 43 -3.93 4.98 -12.41
N ILE A 44 -4.82 4.71 -11.46
CA ILE A 44 -4.40 4.27 -10.12
C ILE A 44 -3.67 2.93 -10.19
N TYR A 45 -4.23 1.96 -10.92
CA TYR A 45 -3.61 0.64 -11.07
C TYR A 45 -2.22 0.72 -11.69
N TYR A 46 -2.05 1.56 -12.71
CA TYR A 46 -0.75 1.85 -13.31
C TYR A 46 0.20 2.48 -12.29
N VAL A 47 -0.19 3.55 -11.60
CA VAL A 47 0.69 4.27 -10.68
C VAL A 47 1.03 3.48 -9.41
N ILE A 48 0.17 2.56 -8.93
CA ILE A 48 0.52 1.64 -7.82
C ILE A 48 1.77 0.81 -8.17
N SER A 49 1.97 0.52 -9.45
CA SER A 49 3.15 -0.21 -9.91
C SER A 49 4.44 0.62 -9.83
N PHE A 50 4.33 1.94 -9.72
CA PHE A 50 5.41 2.91 -9.58
C PHE A 50 5.34 3.57 -8.19
N GLY A 51 5.72 2.79 -7.16
CA GLY A 51 5.43 3.07 -5.74
C GLY A 51 5.78 4.48 -5.24
N ASP A 52 6.76 5.16 -5.84
CA ASP A 52 7.16 6.51 -5.45
C ASP A 52 6.08 7.58 -5.69
N ILE A 53 5.28 7.45 -6.74
CA ILE A 53 4.26 8.46 -7.11
C ILE A 53 2.90 8.14 -6.48
N PHE A 54 2.74 6.95 -5.91
CA PHE A 54 1.45 6.49 -5.41
C PHE A 54 0.85 7.39 -4.32
N TRP A 55 1.67 7.95 -3.42
CA TRP A 55 1.19 8.89 -2.40
C TRP A 55 0.57 10.15 -2.98
N VAL A 56 1.11 10.66 -4.09
CA VAL A 56 0.56 11.82 -4.80
C VAL A 56 -0.82 11.48 -5.35
N VAL A 57 -0.98 10.26 -5.89
CA VAL A 57 -2.28 9.76 -6.36
C VAL A 57 -3.26 9.62 -5.21
N LEU A 58 -2.85 9.10 -4.04
CA LEU A 58 -3.74 9.03 -2.87
C LEU A 58 -4.25 10.41 -2.45
N ILE A 59 -3.37 11.42 -2.36
CA ILE A 59 -3.78 12.79 -2.03
C ILE A 59 -4.74 13.31 -3.09
N TRP A 60 -4.44 13.10 -4.38
CA TRP A 60 -5.32 13.50 -5.47
C TRP A 60 -6.72 12.86 -5.38
N GLN A 61 -6.78 11.56 -5.08
CA GLN A 61 -8.05 10.84 -4.90
C GLN A 61 -8.85 11.45 -3.74
N LEU A 62 -8.23 11.62 -2.58
CA LEU A 62 -8.93 12.07 -1.36
C LEU A 62 -9.35 13.54 -1.44
N VAL A 63 -8.50 14.41 -1.98
CA VAL A 63 -8.77 15.86 -2.00
C VAL A 63 -9.76 16.21 -3.11
N PHE A 64 -9.60 15.64 -4.30
CA PHE A 64 -10.39 16.03 -5.47
C PHE A 64 -11.49 15.04 -5.79
N ILE A 65 -11.16 13.78 -6.12
CA ILE A 65 -12.16 12.81 -6.62
C ILE A 65 -13.24 12.55 -5.57
N TRP A 66 -12.85 12.32 -4.31
CA TRP A 66 -13.80 12.07 -3.22
C TRP A 66 -14.67 13.30 -2.92
N SER A 67 -14.06 14.48 -2.76
CA SER A 67 -14.80 15.72 -2.50
C SER A 67 -15.78 16.06 -3.62
N ILE A 68 -15.34 16.01 -4.88
CA ILE A 68 -16.21 16.24 -6.05
C ILE A 68 -17.34 15.22 -6.07
N SER A 69 -17.02 13.94 -5.79
CA SER A 69 -18.03 12.87 -5.79
C SER A 69 -19.09 13.09 -4.72
N ILE A 70 -18.71 13.50 -3.51
CA ILE A 70 -19.63 13.78 -2.41
C ILE A 70 -20.54 14.98 -2.74
N VAL A 71 -19.95 16.09 -3.20
CA VAL A 71 -20.70 17.31 -3.56
C VAL A 71 -21.72 16.99 -4.66
N TYR A 72 -21.28 16.29 -5.70
CA TYR A 72 -22.14 15.92 -6.82
C TYR A 72 -23.23 14.94 -6.38
N TYR A 73 -22.90 13.95 -5.54
CA TYR A 73 -23.89 13.02 -4.99
C TYR A 73 -24.98 13.74 -4.19
N TRP A 74 -24.60 14.75 -3.40
CA TRP A 74 -25.57 15.56 -2.65
C TRP A 74 -26.44 16.41 -3.57
N TYR A 75 -25.86 17.01 -4.61
CA TYR A 75 -26.59 17.73 -5.65
C TYR A 75 -27.63 16.83 -6.34
N LEU A 76 -27.23 15.63 -6.78
CA LEU A 76 -28.14 14.67 -7.40
C LEU A 76 -29.24 14.20 -6.42
N SER A 77 -28.93 14.10 -5.13
CA SER A 77 -29.90 13.70 -4.11
C SER A 77 -31.00 14.75 -3.87
N LYS A 78 -30.74 16.04 -4.13
CA LYS A 78 -31.75 17.10 -4.04
C LYS A 78 -32.69 17.16 -5.25
N GLN A 79 -32.28 16.59 -6.39
CA GLN A 79 -33.05 16.57 -7.63
C GLN A 79 -33.85 15.26 -7.85
N ASP A 80 -33.88 14.40 -6.84
CA ASP A 80 -34.45 13.05 -6.89
C ASP A 80 -36.00 13.12 -6.87
N TYR A 81 -36.61 13.36 -8.04
CA TYR A 81 -38.07 13.35 -8.21
C TYR A 81 -38.59 11.93 -8.49
N HIS A 82 -39.04 11.24 -7.42
CA HIS A 82 -40.04 10.17 -7.35
C HIS A 82 -39.76 8.68 -7.72
N SER A 83 -40.59 7.85 -7.03
CA SER A 83 -41.08 6.47 -7.24
C SER A 83 -40.43 5.36 -6.41
N ASP A 84 -41.25 4.66 -5.61
CA ASP A 84 -40.90 3.49 -4.79
C ASP A 84 -40.20 2.37 -5.59
N TYR A 85 -40.43 2.32 -6.90
CA TYR A 85 -39.74 1.41 -7.81
C TYR A 85 -38.20 1.62 -7.80
N TYR A 86 -37.74 2.87 -7.73
CA TYR A 86 -36.32 3.19 -7.69
C TYR A 86 -35.67 2.91 -6.32
N TRP A 87 -36.46 2.84 -5.25
CA TRP A 87 -35.97 2.53 -3.91
C TRP A 87 -35.38 1.11 -3.82
N GLY A 88 -36.08 0.13 -4.41
CA GLY A 88 -35.62 -1.28 -4.43
C GLY A 88 -34.33 -1.48 -5.24
N LEU A 89 -34.21 -0.81 -6.39
CA LEU A 89 -33.01 -0.82 -7.23
C LEU A 89 -31.83 -0.14 -6.51
N ARG A 90 -32.06 0.98 -5.85
CA ARG A 90 -31.03 1.69 -5.06
C ARG A 90 -30.47 0.83 -3.94
N LYS A 91 -31.34 0.10 -3.21
CA LYS A 91 -30.93 -0.85 -2.16
C LYS A 91 -30.08 -1.98 -2.71
N LYS A 92 -30.42 -2.52 -3.90
CA LYS A 92 -29.61 -3.55 -4.57
C LYS A 92 -28.22 -3.05 -4.95
N HIS A 93 -28.09 -1.85 -5.51
CA HIS A 93 -26.76 -1.30 -5.84
C HIS A 93 -25.93 -1.00 -4.60
N PHE A 94 -26.54 -0.48 -3.53
CA PHE A 94 -25.83 -0.27 -2.27
C PHE A 94 -25.29 -1.59 -1.71
N LEU A 95 -26.10 -2.65 -1.70
CA LEU A 95 -25.66 -3.99 -1.29
C LEU A 95 -24.52 -4.50 -2.17
N TRP A 96 -24.65 -4.39 -3.49
CA TRP A 96 -23.60 -4.80 -4.44
C TRP A 96 -22.28 -4.08 -4.21
N ILE A 97 -22.30 -2.74 -4.08
CA ILE A 97 -21.09 -1.96 -3.81
C ILE A 97 -20.51 -2.35 -2.45
N GLY A 98 -21.35 -2.53 -1.42
CA GLY A 98 -20.93 -2.98 -0.10
C GLY A 98 -20.22 -4.33 -0.14
N THR A 99 -20.80 -5.32 -0.83
CA THR A 99 -20.19 -6.65 -1.00
C THR A 99 -18.85 -6.56 -1.75
N LEU A 100 -18.78 -5.81 -2.85
CA LEU A 100 -17.53 -5.62 -3.60
C LEU A 100 -16.45 -4.90 -2.77
N THR A 101 -16.85 -3.95 -1.92
CA THR A 101 -15.96 -3.25 -1.00
C THR A 101 -15.37 -4.23 0.01
N ILE A 102 -16.20 -5.06 0.64
CA ILE A 102 -15.77 -6.08 1.60
C ILE A 102 -14.80 -7.06 0.95
N ILE A 103 -15.15 -7.59 -0.24
CA ILE A 103 -14.27 -8.49 -1.01
C ILE A 103 -12.93 -7.82 -1.30
N SER A 104 -12.95 -6.55 -1.72
CA SER A 104 -11.72 -5.80 -2.03
C SER A 104 -10.86 -5.60 -0.78
N ILE A 105 -11.45 -5.30 0.38
CA ILE A 105 -10.72 -5.21 1.65
C ILE A 105 -10.04 -6.54 1.97
N PHE A 106 -10.75 -7.67 1.86
CA PHE A 106 -10.14 -8.99 2.06
C PHE A 106 -9.00 -9.28 1.08
N MET A 107 -9.18 -8.94 -0.21
CA MET A 107 -8.12 -9.07 -1.22
C MET A 107 -6.88 -8.22 -0.89
N VAL A 108 -7.06 -7.01 -0.33
CA VAL A 108 -5.95 -6.18 0.15
C VAL A 108 -5.22 -6.91 1.28
N PHE A 109 -5.92 -7.40 2.31
CA PHE A 109 -5.29 -8.11 3.43
C PHE A 109 -4.53 -9.37 3.00
N ILE A 110 -5.15 -10.21 2.16
CA ILE A 110 -4.50 -11.40 1.60
C ILE A 110 -3.28 -11.01 0.77
N GLY A 111 -3.41 -9.96 -0.04
CA GLY A 111 -2.33 -9.43 -0.86
C GLY A 111 -1.16 -8.88 -0.05
N MET A 112 -1.44 -8.17 1.06
CA MET A 112 -0.42 -7.67 1.99
C MET A 112 0.32 -8.83 2.67
N TYR A 113 -0.41 -9.87 3.09
CA TYR A 113 0.21 -11.05 3.69
C TYR A 113 1.16 -11.75 2.71
N GLY A 114 0.71 -11.99 1.47
CA GLY A 114 1.56 -12.58 0.43
C GLY A 114 2.75 -11.68 0.05
N ALA A 115 2.56 -10.36 0.07
CA ALA A 115 3.64 -9.41 -0.18
C ALA A 115 4.69 -9.42 0.94
N ASN A 116 4.27 -9.51 2.21
CA ASN A 116 5.18 -9.65 3.35
C ASN A 116 6.11 -10.87 3.18
N THR A 117 5.55 -12.03 2.85
CA THR A 117 6.37 -13.24 2.64
C THR A 117 7.38 -13.05 1.51
N LYS A 118 6.97 -12.43 0.40
CA LYS A 118 7.87 -12.15 -0.74
C LYS A 118 8.99 -11.17 -0.39
N VAL A 119 8.66 -10.11 0.36
CA VAL A 119 9.65 -9.11 0.79
C VAL A 119 10.62 -9.70 1.80
N ILE A 120 10.17 -10.57 2.71
CA ILE A 120 11.05 -11.28 3.64
C ILE A 120 12.01 -12.18 2.87
N ALA A 121 11.51 -12.99 1.93
CA ALA A 121 12.34 -13.85 1.10
C ALA A 121 13.36 -13.04 0.29
N PHE A 122 12.92 -11.92 -0.28
CA PHE A 122 13.80 -11.00 -1.01
C PHE A 122 14.86 -10.38 -0.08
N HIS A 123 14.48 -9.94 1.13
CA HIS A 123 15.43 -9.41 2.11
C HIS A 123 16.49 -10.46 2.47
N GLN A 124 16.07 -11.69 2.78
CA GLN A 124 16.98 -12.79 3.09
C GLN A 124 17.95 -13.09 1.95
N GLN A 125 17.44 -13.10 0.71
CA GLN A 125 18.26 -13.27 -0.48
C GLN A 125 19.29 -12.13 -0.62
N VAL A 126 18.85 -10.87 -0.51
CA VAL A 126 19.75 -9.70 -0.62
C VAL A 126 20.84 -9.73 0.45
N MET A 127 20.50 -10.10 1.70
CA MET A 127 21.49 -10.20 2.78
C MET A 127 22.51 -11.32 2.50
N GLN A 128 22.06 -12.47 1.99
CA GLN A 128 22.94 -13.59 1.63
C GLN A 128 23.85 -13.26 0.44
N ASP A 129 23.30 -12.65 -0.61
CA ASP A 129 24.04 -12.28 -1.82
C ASP A 129 25.07 -11.18 -1.50
N PHE A 130 24.73 -10.23 -0.62
CA PHE A 130 25.64 -9.21 -0.13
C PHE A 130 26.77 -9.80 0.72
N GLU A 131 26.50 -10.77 1.60
CA GLU A 131 27.52 -11.44 2.41
C GLU A 131 28.55 -12.20 1.54
N ASN A 132 28.04 -12.90 0.51
CA ASN A 132 28.83 -13.71 -0.42
C ASN A 132 29.54 -12.90 -1.50
N SER A 133 29.18 -11.62 -1.69
CA SER A 133 29.75 -10.80 -2.75
C SER A 133 31.22 -10.46 -2.49
N PRO A 134 32.12 -10.70 -3.46
CA PRO A 134 33.53 -10.32 -3.34
C PRO A 134 33.74 -8.79 -3.32
N ASN A 135 32.77 -8.02 -3.83
CA ASN A 135 32.76 -6.56 -3.76
C ASN A 135 31.39 -6.07 -3.24
N ARG A 136 31.30 -5.99 -1.91
CA ARG A 136 30.10 -5.56 -1.17
C ARG A 136 29.62 -4.17 -1.57
N GLN A 137 30.53 -3.20 -1.74
CA GLN A 137 30.16 -1.84 -2.11
C GLN A 137 29.55 -1.76 -3.51
N LEU A 138 30.12 -2.47 -4.49
CA LEU A 138 29.57 -2.51 -5.85
C LEU A 138 28.18 -3.15 -5.86
N TYR A 139 27.99 -4.26 -5.12
CA TYR A 139 26.68 -4.90 -5.00
C TYR A 139 25.61 -3.96 -4.43
N LEU A 140 25.94 -3.15 -3.42
CA LEU A 140 25.02 -2.15 -2.88
C LEU A 140 24.66 -1.08 -3.91
N ILE A 141 25.63 -0.59 -4.69
CA ILE A 141 25.39 0.42 -5.72
C ILE A 141 24.44 -0.11 -6.81
N GLU A 142 24.57 -1.38 -7.20
CA GLU A 142 23.78 -1.97 -8.28
C GLU A 142 22.34 -2.35 -7.85
N HIS A 143 22.17 -2.74 -6.57
CA HIS A 143 20.92 -3.35 -6.09
C HIS A 143 20.12 -2.51 -5.09
N THR A 144 20.58 -1.29 -4.76
CA THR A 144 19.93 -0.41 -3.77
C THR A 144 19.73 1.00 -4.33
N ILE A 145 18.72 1.70 -3.82
CA ILE A 145 18.42 3.09 -4.24
C ILE A 145 19.35 4.06 -3.51
N ASN A 146 19.66 3.81 -2.24
CA ASN A 146 20.56 4.64 -1.45
C ASN A 146 21.69 3.81 -0.78
N PRO A 147 22.76 3.50 -1.53
CA PRO A 147 23.85 2.63 -1.07
C PRO A 147 24.60 3.20 0.15
N ALA A 148 24.60 4.52 0.32
CA ALA A 148 25.28 5.18 1.45
C ALA A 148 24.69 4.76 2.81
N THR A 149 23.40 4.46 2.87
CA THR A 149 22.72 4.04 4.11
C THR A 149 23.02 2.59 4.51
N LEU A 150 23.78 1.86 3.69
CA LEU A 150 24.07 0.44 3.85
C LEU A 150 25.56 0.16 3.98
N LEU A 151 26.40 1.19 3.92
CA LEU A 151 27.84 1.05 4.15
C LEU A 151 28.12 0.52 5.56
N ASP A 152 27.42 1.05 6.57
CA ASP A 152 27.53 0.59 7.97
C ASP A 152 26.96 -0.83 8.20
N LEU A 153 26.23 -1.37 7.22
CA LEU A 153 25.67 -2.73 7.27
C LEU A 153 26.76 -3.79 7.05
N SER A 154 27.84 -3.49 6.32
CA SER A 154 28.86 -4.49 5.96
C SER A 154 29.47 -5.19 7.16
N ASP A 155 29.61 -4.47 8.26
CA ASP A 155 30.28 -4.94 9.48
C ASP A 155 29.33 -5.71 10.40
N GLN A 156 28.02 -5.60 10.15
CA GLN A 156 26.97 -6.19 10.98
C GLN A 156 26.09 -7.19 10.21
N ILE A 157 26.44 -7.48 8.95
CA ILE A 157 25.61 -8.27 8.04
C ILE A 157 25.31 -9.68 8.56
N GLU A 158 26.29 -10.34 9.17
CA GLU A 158 26.15 -11.68 9.72
C GLU A 158 25.10 -11.70 10.86
N LYS A 159 25.11 -10.66 11.70
CA LYS A 159 24.13 -10.48 12.79
C LYS A 159 22.72 -10.19 12.25
N VAL A 160 22.63 -9.37 11.19
CA VAL A 160 21.36 -9.05 10.53
C VAL A 160 20.76 -10.29 9.86
N ARG A 161 21.58 -11.08 9.17
CA ARG A 161 21.16 -12.34 8.54
C ARG A 161 20.66 -13.37 9.57
N GLY A 162 21.32 -13.47 10.72
CA GLY A 162 20.93 -14.35 11.82
C GLY A 162 19.73 -13.86 12.64
N GLY A 163 19.24 -12.64 12.40
CA GLY A 163 18.14 -12.03 13.14
C GLY A 163 16.76 -12.57 12.76
N GLN A 164 15.78 -12.37 13.64
CA GLN A 164 14.38 -12.66 13.35
C GLN A 164 13.78 -11.57 12.45
N VAL A 165 13.26 -11.96 11.29
CA VAL A 165 12.76 -11.03 10.27
C VAL A 165 11.23 -10.96 10.30
N ARG A 166 10.69 -9.75 10.34
CA ARG A 166 9.25 -9.46 10.15
C ARG A 166 9.06 -8.36 9.13
N ALA A 167 7.98 -8.39 8.36
CA ALA A 167 7.68 -7.37 7.36
C ALA A 167 6.31 -6.73 7.57
N LEU A 168 6.24 -5.43 7.28
CA LEU A 168 5.05 -4.60 7.26
C LEU A 168 4.95 -3.96 5.87
N THR A 169 4.13 -4.54 5.00
CA THR A 169 3.98 -4.10 3.60
C THR A 169 2.74 -3.24 3.43
N PHE A 170 2.93 -2.05 2.85
CA PHE A 170 1.91 -1.24 2.22
C PHE A 170 1.97 -1.43 0.69
N PRO A 171 0.90 -1.10 -0.06
CA PRO A 171 0.86 -1.36 -1.49
C PRO A 171 2.05 -0.84 -2.33
N TRP A 172 2.72 0.22 -1.87
CA TRP A 172 3.85 0.88 -2.55
C TRP A 172 5.18 0.85 -1.77
N ARG A 173 5.18 0.51 -0.47
CA ARG A 173 6.36 0.53 0.40
C ARG A 173 6.28 -0.57 1.45
N SER A 174 7.37 -1.29 1.64
CA SER A 174 7.49 -2.29 2.70
C SER A 174 8.57 -1.91 3.70
N LYS A 175 8.30 -2.19 4.96
CA LYS A 175 9.30 -2.14 6.03
C LYS A 175 9.63 -3.55 6.46
N VAL A 176 10.91 -3.89 6.49
CA VAL A 176 11.42 -5.12 7.08
C VAL A 176 12.11 -4.76 8.37
N ILE A 177 11.70 -5.39 9.46
CA ILE A 177 12.27 -5.19 10.78
C ILE A 177 13.01 -6.47 11.14
N VAL A 178 14.30 -6.34 11.44
CA VAL A 178 15.15 -7.44 11.86
C VAL A 178 15.44 -7.27 13.34
N THR A 179 15.09 -8.27 14.14
CA THR A 179 15.36 -8.31 15.58
C THR A 179 16.58 -9.20 15.86
N ILE A 180 17.62 -8.65 16.48
CA ILE A 180 18.86 -9.33 16.81
C ILE A 180 18.90 -9.55 18.33
N GLY A 181 19.00 -10.81 18.75
CA GLY A 181 19.20 -11.18 20.16
C GLY A 181 18.19 -10.59 21.15
N ASN A 182 16.93 -10.39 20.73
CA ASN A 182 15.84 -9.74 21.47
C ASN A 182 16.07 -8.29 21.92
N ARG A 183 17.17 -7.63 21.54
CA ARG A 183 17.56 -6.32 22.08
C ARG A 183 17.73 -5.23 21.04
N GLU A 184 18.17 -5.60 19.86
CA GLU A 184 18.46 -4.65 18.78
C GLU A 184 17.45 -4.87 17.66
N GLN A 185 16.90 -3.76 17.14
CA GLN A 185 16.02 -3.78 15.97
C GLN A 185 16.58 -2.87 14.89
N LYS A 186 16.66 -3.40 13.67
CA LYS A 186 17.01 -2.65 12.47
C LYS A 186 15.82 -2.61 11.51
N GLU A 187 15.43 -1.42 11.08
CA GLU A 187 14.34 -1.21 10.13
C GLU A 187 14.89 -0.88 8.73
N PHE A 188 14.65 -1.79 7.80
CA PHE A 188 14.95 -1.66 6.37
C PHE A 188 13.69 -1.24 5.62
N THR A 189 13.82 -0.30 4.69
CA THR A 189 12.73 0.04 3.77
C THR A 189 12.98 -0.55 2.40
N TYR A 190 11.94 -1.15 1.83
CA TYR A 190 11.90 -1.58 0.44
C TYR A 190 10.83 -0.80 -0.32
N VAL A 191 11.18 -0.33 -1.52
CA VAL A 191 10.26 0.30 -2.46
C VAL A 191 9.95 -0.66 -3.58
N ARG A 192 8.68 -0.68 -4.00
CA ARG A 192 8.24 -1.54 -5.09
C ARG A 192 8.47 -0.85 -6.44
N LEU A 193 9.14 -1.56 -7.33
CA LEU A 193 9.34 -1.19 -8.73
C LEU A 193 8.69 -2.26 -9.63
N TYR A 194 8.57 -1.95 -10.92
CA TYR A 194 7.89 -2.81 -11.90
C TYR A 194 8.39 -4.26 -11.89
N ASP A 195 9.71 -4.46 -11.78
CA ASP A 195 10.36 -5.78 -11.82
C ASP A 195 10.70 -6.36 -10.44
N GLY A 196 10.23 -5.77 -9.34
CA GLY A 196 10.45 -6.33 -8.00
C GLY A 196 10.54 -5.31 -6.88
N TRP A 197 11.32 -5.64 -5.86
CA TRP A 197 11.59 -4.76 -4.73
C TRP A 197 13.02 -4.25 -4.84
N LYS A 198 13.24 -2.98 -4.50
CA LYS A 198 14.59 -2.46 -4.26
C LYS A 198 14.71 -1.99 -2.83
N LEU A 199 15.88 -2.23 -2.25
CA LEU A 199 16.22 -1.73 -0.93
C LEU A 199 16.46 -0.23 -1.02
N ASP A 200 15.65 0.53 -0.30
CA ASP A 200 15.70 1.99 -0.24
C ASP A 200 16.75 2.44 0.77
N GLY A 201 16.77 1.82 1.96
CA GLY A 201 17.80 2.08 2.97
C GLY A 201 17.43 1.60 4.38
N ILE A 202 18.34 1.85 5.35
CA ILE A 202 18.11 1.65 6.79
C ILE A 202 17.60 2.96 7.38
N TYR A 203 16.44 2.93 8.05
CA TYR A 203 15.79 4.14 8.55
C TYR A 203 15.71 4.22 10.06
N ARG A 204 15.95 3.11 10.77
CA ARG A 204 15.94 3.10 12.23
C ARG A 204 16.81 1.98 12.79
N GLU A 205 17.65 2.34 13.74
CA GLU A 205 18.30 1.41 14.65
C GLU A 205 17.83 1.75 16.06
N SER A 206 17.36 0.76 16.80
CA SER A 206 16.92 0.97 18.18
C SER A 206 17.39 -0.17 19.07
N TYR A 207 17.91 0.21 20.23
CA TYR A 207 18.23 -0.69 21.33
C TYR A 207 17.13 -0.57 22.38
N THR A 208 16.49 -1.67 22.75
CA THR A 208 15.71 -1.72 23.99
C THR A 208 16.72 -1.79 25.14
N MET A 209 16.89 -0.69 25.87
CA MET A 209 17.55 -0.72 27.18
C MET A 209 16.64 -1.47 28.14
N ASP A 210 17.09 -2.64 28.60
CA ASP A 210 16.56 -3.22 29.83
C ASP A 210 16.79 -2.18 30.93
N VAL A 211 15.73 -1.69 31.57
CA VAL A 211 15.85 -0.89 32.80
C VAL A 211 16.46 -1.83 33.83
N ASP A 212 17.75 -1.66 34.06
CA ASP A 212 18.52 -2.42 35.04
C ASP A 212 17.99 -2.06 36.43
N ARG A 213 17.08 -2.89 36.93
CA ARG A 213 16.46 -2.76 38.26
C ARG A 213 17.36 -3.40 39.32
N SER A 214 18.65 -3.07 39.30
CA SER A 214 19.67 -3.66 40.16
C SER A 214 20.39 -2.67 41.09
N THR A 215 19.96 -1.41 41.15
CA THR A 215 20.45 -0.45 42.14
C THR A 215 19.29 0.16 42.94
N GLU A 216 18.65 -0.66 43.76
CA GLU A 216 17.84 -0.19 44.89
C GLU A 216 18.04 -1.18 46.04
N ASN A 217 19.25 -1.14 46.60
CA ASN A 217 19.62 -1.66 47.91
C ASN A 217 20.93 -0.97 48.28
N ASP A 218 20.81 0.20 48.90
CA ASP A 218 21.72 0.74 49.91
C ASP A 218 20.93 1.76 50.77
#